data_AF-A0A528BCZ9-F1
#
_entry.id   AF-A0A528BCZ9-F1
#
_cell.length_a   1.000
_cell.length_b   1.000
_cell.length_c   1.000
_cell.angle_alpha   90.00
_cell.angle_beta   90.00
_cell.angle_gamma   90.00
#
_symmetry.space_group_name_H-M   'P 1'
#
loop_
_entity.id
_entity.type
_entity.pdbx_description
1 polymer ?
#
loop_
_entity_poly.entity_id
_entity_poly.type
_entity_poly.pdbx_seq_one_letter_code
_entity_poly.pdbx_strand_id
1 'polypeptide(L)'
;MQQMKSRPDPAIIMPSPEDIRLTEQVSGIDHTGAAIQVRVPVERPLTLYLNAQEIVTMMTISDYPEYLALGYLLNQNMLKFDDVVTEVEYDDDLQVVIVRTERNTNYEQKLKKRTQTSGCAQGTAFGDLLE
;
A
#
# COMPACT_ATOMS: atom_id res chain seq x y z
N MET A 1 5.23 41.46 7.24
CA MET A 1 4.90 40.34 8.15
C MET A 1 3.83 39.50 7.46
N GLN A 2 4.23 38.45 6.73
CA GLN A 2 3.27 37.53 6.10
C GLN A 2 2.57 36.75 7.20
N GLN A 3 1.25 36.92 7.28
CA GLN A 3 0.40 36.12 8.14
C GLN A 3 0.54 34.65 7.74
N MET A 4 1.10 33.86 8.66
CA MET A 4 1.11 32.41 8.59
C MET A 4 -0.35 31.96 8.66
N LYS A 5 -0.94 31.64 7.50
CA LYS A 5 -2.28 31.01 7.45
C LYS A 5 -2.26 29.82 8.41
N SER A 6 -3.20 29.78 9.34
CA SER A 6 -3.38 28.66 10.26
C SER A 6 -3.34 27.37 9.45
N ARG A 7 -2.43 26.46 9.80
CA ARG A 7 -2.37 25.14 9.15
C ARG A 7 -3.78 24.55 9.22
N PRO A 8 -4.31 23.98 8.12
CA PRO A 8 -5.58 23.25 8.19
C PRO A 8 -5.48 22.22 9.32
N ASP A 9 -6.62 21.93 9.96
CA ASP A 9 -6.71 20.86 10.95
C ASP A 9 -5.99 19.63 10.38
N PRO A 10 -5.04 19.02 11.12
CA PRO A 10 -4.29 17.89 10.60
C PRO A 10 -5.29 16.82 10.13
N ALA A 11 -5.06 16.28 8.94
CA ALA A 11 -5.93 15.26 8.37
C ALA A 11 -6.11 14.11 9.36
N ILE A 12 -7.28 13.46 9.34
CA ILE A 12 -7.62 12.36 10.25
C ILE A 12 -6.59 11.22 10.19
N ILE A 13 -5.96 11.04 9.02
CA ILE A 13 -4.90 10.05 8.78
C ILE A 13 -3.64 10.81 8.35
N MET A 14 -2.56 10.63 9.09
CA MET A 14 -1.23 11.19 8.80
C MET A 14 -0.17 10.12 9.07
N PRO A 15 0.95 10.11 8.33
CA PRO A 15 2.07 9.24 8.65
C PRO A 15 2.69 9.63 9.98
N SER A 16 3.25 8.64 10.68
CA SER A 16 4.06 8.87 11.89
C SER A 16 5.55 8.93 11.49
N PRO A 17 6.17 10.13 11.38
CA PRO A 17 7.57 10.23 10.90
C PRO A 17 8.58 9.61 11.86
N GLU A 18 8.18 9.37 13.11
CA GLU A 18 9.02 8.78 14.15
C GLU A 18 8.84 7.26 14.26
N ASP A 19 7.95 6.66 13.47
CA ASP A 19 7.80 5.21 13.43
C ASP A 19 9.03 4.55 12.78
N ILE A 20 9.76 3.80 13.60
CA ILE A 20 10.99 3.09 13.20
C ILE A 20 10.74 2.00 12.17
N ARG A 21 9.50 1.55 11.98
CA ARG A 21 9.15 0.60 10.92
C ARG A 21 9.19 1.26 9.55
N LEU A 22 8.90 2.55 9.45
CA LEU A 22 8.73 3.24 8.16
C LEU A 22 10.04 3.78 7.60
N THR A 23 11.07 3.92 8.43
CA THR A 23 12.34 4.55 8.04
C THR A 23 13.56 3.81 8.58
N GLU A 24 14.68 3.92 7.87
CA GLU A 24 15.98 3.44 8.33
C GLU A 24 16.99 4.60 8.45
N GLN A 25 17.91 4.49 9.40
CA GLN A 25 19.00 5.46 9.54
C GLN A 25 20.11 5.15 8.54
N VAL A 26 20.43 6.15 7.71
CA VAL A 26 21.48 6.08 6.70
C VAL A 26 22.51 7.16 6.98
N SER A 27 23.79 6.79 6.93
CA SER A 27 24.91 7.72 7.01
C SER A 27 25.18 8.34 5.64
N GLY A 28 25.44 9.65 5.60
CA GLY A 28 25.72 10.38 4.37
C GLY A 28 26.67 11.55 4.58
N ILE A 29 26.92 12.28 3.49
CA ILE A 29 27.72 13.51 3.49
C ILE A 29 26.84 14.63 2.93
N ASP A 30 26.77 15.75 3.61
CA ASP A 30 26.00 16.90 3.15
C ASP A 30 26.76 17.76 2.12
N HIS A 31 26.10 18.82 1.62
CA HIS A 31 26.68 19.74 0.63
C HIS A 31 27.93 20.51 1.12
N THR A 32 28.22 20.52 2.43
CA THR A 32 29.40 21.16 3.02
C THR A 32 30.56 20.19 3.22
N GLY A 33 30.34 18.89 2.97
CA GLY A 33 31.31 17.83 3.24
C GLY A 33 31.24 17.27 4.67
N ALA A 34 30.23 17.66 5.46
CA ALA A 34 30.05 17.15 6.81
C ALA A 34 29.34 15.79 6.81
N ALA A 35 29.76 14.87 7.69
CA ALA A 35 29.06 13.61 7.90
C ALA A 35 27.74 13.85 8.62
N ILE A 36 26.66 13.25 8.12
CA ILE A 36 25.31 13.36 8.67
C ILE A 36 24.66 11.98 8.82
N GLN A 37 23.67 11.88 9.70
CA GLN A 37 22.73 10.76 9.75
C GLN A 37 21.34 11.25 9.42
N VAL A 38 20.66 10.54 8.52
CA VAL A 38 19.30 10.86 8.07
C VAL A 38 18.41 9.63 8.14
N ARG A 39 17.14 9.84 8.44
CA ARG A 39 16.12 8.79 8.31
C ARG A 39 15.56 8.80 6.90
N VAL A 40 15.60 7.66 6.24
CA VAL A 40 15.13 7.50 4.86
C VAL A 40 13.95 6.52 4.87
N PRO A 41 12.82 6.84 4.21
CA PRO A 41 11.72 5.90 4.04
C PRO A 41 12.19 4.64 3.32
N VAL A 42 11.71 3.48 3.77
CA VAL A 42 12.05 2.19 3.17
C VAL A 42 10.81 1.56 2.57
N GLU A 43 10.93 1.09 1.34
CA GLU A 43 9.88 0.32 0.69
C GLU A 43 10.07 -1.17 0.96
N ARG A 44 8.97 -1.85 1.26
CA ARG A 44 8.88 -3.30 1.45
C ARG A 44 7.79 -3.88 0.54
N PRO A 45 7.96 -5.12 0.06
CA PRO A 45 6.90 -5.78 -0.68
C PRO A 45 5.71 -6.03 0.26
N LEU A 46 4.50 -5.70 -0.18
CA LEU A 46 3.24 -6.02 0.47
C LEU A 46 2.37 -6.79 -0.51
N THR A 47 2.00 -8.02 -0.16
CA THR A 47 1.14 -8.87 -0.97
C THR A 47 -0.31 -8.74 -0.54
N LEU A 48 -1.17 -8.31 -1.46
CA LEU A 48 -2.61 -8.15 -1.24
C LEU A 48 -3.38 -9.38 -1.71
N TYR A 49 -4.20 -9.92 -0.82
CA TYR A 49 -5.19 -10.94 -1.10
C TYR A 49 -6.62 -10.39 -1.00
N LEU A 50 -7.48 -10.84 -1.91
CA LEU A 50 -8.93 -10.73 -1.78
C LEU A 50 -9.48 -12.15 -1.60
N ASN A 51 -10.12 -12.41 -0.46
CA ASN A 51 -10.55 -13.73 -0.01
C ASN A 51 -9.38 -14.73 0.06
N ALA A 52 -9.28 -15.63 -0.92
CA ALA A 52 -8.23 -16.64 -1.01
C ALA A 52 -7.35 -16.46 -2.27
N GLN A 53 -7.45 -15.30 -2.92
CA GLN A 53 -6.74 -15.01 -4.16
C GLN A 53 -5.71 -13.92 -3.97
N GLU A 54 -4.47 -14.20 -4.35
CA GLU A 54 -3.44 -13.18 -4.50
C GLU A 54 -3.79 -12.25 -5.67
N ILE A 55 -3.83 -10.96 -5.40
CA ILE A 55 -4.18 -9.92 -6.37
C ILE A 55 -2.93 -9.28 -6.94
N VAL A 56 -2.04 -8.80 -6.07
CA VAL A 56 -0.83 -8.08 -6.45
C VAL A 56 0.18 -8.09 -5.30
N THR A 57 1.46 -8.07 -5.63
CA THR A 57 2.52 -7.65 -4.68
C THR A 57 3.08 -6.31 -5.10
N MET A 58 3.02 -5.33 -4.20
CA MET A 58 3.43 -3.94 -4.42
C MET A 58 4.55 -3.53 -3.48
N MET A 59 5.46 -2.66 -3.93
CA MET A 59 6.46 -2.04 -3.05
C MET A 59 5.81 -0.84 -2.36
N THR A 60 5.82 -0.82 -1.03
CA THR A 60 5.13 0.20 -0.24
C THR A 60 5.90 0.53 1.03
N ILE A 61 5.62 1.69 1.64
CA ILE A 61 6.15 2.04 2.96
C ILE A 61 5.49 1.21 4.08
N SER A 62 4.34 0.59 3.81
CA SER A 62 3.54 -0.23 4.75
C SER A 62 3.12 0.50 6.04
N ASP A 63 2.76 1.79 5.94
CA ASP A 63 2.28 2.58 7.09
C ASP A 63 0.86 2.18 7.54
N TYR A 64 -0.10 2.20 6.61
CA TYR A 64 -1.47 1.73 6.82
C TYR A 64 -1.85 0.66 5.77
N PRO A 65 -1.31 -0.57 5.88
CA PRO A 65 -1.48 -1.61 4.87
C PRO A 65 -2.96 -1.99 4.64
N GLU A 66 -3.77 -1.98 5.69
CA GLU A 66 -5.22 -2.27 5.63
C GLU A 66 -5.98 -1.23 4.79
N TYR A 67 -5.67 0.06 4.98
CA TYR A 67 -6.31 1.15 4.24
C TYR A 67 -5.82 1.17 2.79
N LEU A 68 -4.54 0.89 2.57
CA LEU A 68 -3.98 0.74 1.23
C LEU A 68 -4.68 -0.40 0.48
N ALA A 69 -4.88 -1.55 1.13
CA ALA A 69 -5.57 -2.70 0.55
C ALA A 69 -7.00 -2.35 0.10
N LEU A 70 -7.81 -1.78 1.00
CA LEU A 70 -9.19 -1.38 0.68
C LEU A 70 -9.23 -0.32 -0.44
N GLY A 71 -8.38 0.70 -0.33
CA GLY A 71 -8.28 1.76 -1.33
C GLY A 71 -7.86 1.23 -2.70
N TYR A 72 -6.92 0.28 -2.75
CA TYR A 72 -6.49 -0.37 -3.98
C TYR A 72 -7.66 -1.15 -4.62
N LEU A 73 -8.34 -2.01 -3.85
CA LEU A 73 -9.44 -2.82 -4.37
C LEU A 73 -10.61 -1.97 -4.88
N LEU A 74 -10.96 -0.90 -4.17
CA LEU A 74 -11.98 0.07 -4.61
C LEU A 74 -11.55 0.77 -5.91
N ASN A 75 -10.30 1.24 -5.97
CA ASN A 75 -9.75 1.92 -7.15
C ASN A 75 -9.74 1.00 -8.39
N GLN A 76 -9.42 -0.28 -8.20
CA GLN A 76 -9.43 -1.29 -9.27
C GLN A 76 -10.83 -1.87 -9.57
N ASN A 77 -11.89 -1.36 -8.94
CA ASN A 77 -13.26 -1.90 -9.04
C ASN A 77 -13.36 -3.40 -8.69
N MET A 78 -12.44 -3.91 -7.88
CA MET A 78 -12.47 -5.29 -7.37
C MET A 78 -13.35 -5.43 -6.12
N LEU A 79 -13.51 -4.33 -5.38
CA LEU A 79 -14.49 -4.14 -4.32
C LEU A 79 -15.47 -3.04 -4.75
N LYS A 80 -16.77 -3.27 -4.56
CA LYS A 80 -17.80 -2.25 -4.76
C LYS A 80 -18.14 -1.56 -3.44
N PHE A 81 -18.74 -0.38 -3.51
CA PHE A 81 -19.17 0.36 -2.31
C PHE A 81 -20.25 -0.36 -1.49
N ASP A 82 -21.01 -1.26 -2.10
CA ASP A 82 -22.04 -2.06 -1.46
C ASP A 82 -21.57 -3.47 -1.07
N ASP A 83 -20.33 -3.84 -1.38
CA ASP A 83 -19.76 -5.11 -0.93
C ASP A 83 -19.50 -5.06 0.59
N VAL A 84 -19.89 -6.12 1.30
CA VAL A 84 -19.67 -6.25 2.74
C VAL A 84 -18.28 -6.85 2.99
N VAL A 85 -17.36 -6.02 3.52
CA VAL A 85 -16.05 -6.46 4.01
C VAL A 85 -16.23 -7.04 5.40
N THR A 86 -15.93 -8.33 5.57
CA THR A 86 -16.08 -9.04 6.84
C THR A 86 -14.82 -8.95 7.71
N GLU A 87 -13.65 -8.84 7.08
CA GLU A 87 -12.36 -8.80 7.76
C GLU A 87 -11.30 -8.14 6.88
N VAL A 88 -10.36 -7.42 7.50
CA VAL A 88 -9.09 -7.01 6.91
C VAL A 88 -8.01 -7.40 7.90
N GLU A 89 -7.04 -8.20 7.46
CA GLU A 89 -5.98 -8.75 8.31
C GLU A 89 -4.63 -8.43 7.67
N TYR A 90 -3.72 -7.81 8.44
CA TYR A 90 -2.34 -7.60 8.05
C TYR A 90 -1.39 -8.44 8.90
N ASP A 91 -0.50 -9.18 8.24
CA ASP A 91 0.58 -9.95 8.86
C ASP A 91 1.93 -9.27 8.55
N ASP A 92 2.61 -8.81 9.60
CA ASP A 92 3.88 -8.08 9.49
C ASP A 92 5.07 -8.99 9.16
N ASP A 93 5.02 -10.27 9.54
CA ASP A 93 6.13 -11.20 9.25
C ASP A 93 6.08 -11.67 7.79
N LEU A 94 4.86 -11.92 7.28
CA LEU A 94 4.63 -12.34 5.90
C LEU A 94 4.56 -11.16 4.92
N GLN A 95 4.37 -9.94 5.43
CA GLN A 95 4.05 -8.75 4.63
C GLN A 95 2.84 -9.00 3.71
N VAL A 96 1.78 -9.53 4.30
CA VAL A 96 0.55 -9.89 3.60
C VAL A 96 -0.61 -9.11 4.19
N VAL A 97 -1.49 -8.61 3.33
CA VAL A 97 -2.78 -8.05 3.72
C VAL A 97 -3.91 -8.81 3.04
N ILE A 98 -4.86 -9.31 3.81
CA ILE A 98 -6.00 -10.10 3.33
C ILE A 98 -7.27 -9.32 3.58
N VAL A 99 -8.03 -9.05 2.52
CA VAL A 99 -9.38 -8.49 2.60
C VAL A 99 -10.38 -9.61 2.37
N ARG A 100 -11.34 -9.80 3.27
CA ARG A 100 -12.41 -10.80 3.14
C ARG A 100 -13.76 -10.13 2.91
N THR A 101 -14.55 -10.72 2.03
CA THR A 101 -15.90 -10.25 1.70
C THR A 101 -16.91 -11.39 1.79
N GLU A 102 -18.19 -11.09 2.05
CA GLU A 102 -19.25 -12.12 2.05
C GLU A 102 -19.42 -12.79 0.68
N ARG A 103 -19.25 -11.99 -0.37
CA ARG A 103 -19.31 -12.40 -1.77
C ARG A 103 -17.93 -12.87 -2.23
N ASN A 104 -17.88 -14.03 -2.87
CA ASN A 104 -16.74 -14.39 -3.73
C ASN A 104 -16.91 -13.74 -5.11
N THR A 105 -15.82 -13.30 -5.72
CA THR A 105 -15.85 -12.69 -7.05
C THR A 105 -15.39 -13.67 -8.13
N ASN A 106 -15.36 -13.22 -9.39
CA ASN A 106 -14.79 -13.99 -10.51
C ASN A 106 -13.31 -13.66 -10.75
N TYR A 107 -12.75 -12.69 -10.01
CA TYR A 107 -11.34 -12.30 -10.09
C TYR A 107 -10.44 -13.46 -9.63
N GLU A 108 -10.90 -14.23 -8.64
CA GLU A 108 -10.29 -15.44 -8.11
C GLU A 108 -10.02 -16.49 -9.19
N GLN A 109 -10.85 -16.57 -10.24
CA GLN A 109 -10.63 -17.51 -11.34
C GLN A 109 -9.76 -16.92 -12.45
N LYS A 110 -9.87 -15.61 -12.71
CA LYS A 110 -9.08 -14.91 -13.73
C LYS A 110 -7.61 -14.72 -13.33
N LEU A 111 -7.36 -14.39 -12.05
CA LEU A 111 -6.02 -14.07 -11.52
C LEU A 111 -5.24 -15.30 -11.05
N LYS A 112 -5.88 -16.44 -10.75
CA LYS A 112 -5.18 -17.73 -10.49
C LYS A 112 -4.16 -18.11 -11.57
N LYS A 113 -4.33 -17.58 -12.79
CA LYS A 113 -3.48 -17.88 -13.94
C LYS A 113 -2.26 -16.97 -14.08
N ARG A 114 -2.13 -15.89 -13.30
CA ARG A 114 -1.01 -14.92 -13.40
C ARG A 114 -0.72 -14.24 -12.05
N THR A 115 0.42 -14.55 -11.44
CA THR A 115 1.00 -13.76 -10.34
C THR A 115 1.55 -12.45 -10.91
N GLN A 116 1.07 -11.30 -10.42
CA GLN A 116 1.52 -9.98 -10.89
C GLN A 116 2.25 -9.23 -9.77
N THR A 117 3.52 -8.89 -10.03
CA THR A 117 4.32 -8.01 -9.18
C THR A 117 4.31 -6.61 -9.80
N SER A 118 3.89 -5.58 -9.07
CA SER A 118 3.93 -4.20 -9.56
C SER A 118 5.34 -3.60 -9.34
N GLY A 119 6.28 -3.97 -10.20
CA GLY A 119 7.59 -3.33 -10.31
C GLY A 119 7.63 -2.31 -11.45
N CYS A 120 8.55 -1.34 -11.39
CA CYS A 120 8.73 -0.23 -12.35
C CYS A 120 9.02 -0.65 -13.82
N ALA A 121 9.02 -1.95 -14.13
CA ALA A 121 9.21 -2.52 -15.47
C ALA A 121 7.95 -3.23 -16.02
N GLN A 122 6.89 -3.41 -15.24
CA GLN A 122 5.61 -3.92 -15.72
C GLN A 122 4.50 -3.07 -15.10
N GLY A 123 4.10 -2.04 -15.87
CA GLY A 123 2.88 -1.29 -15.61
C GLY A 123 1.69 -2.24 -15.45
N THR A 124 0.62 -1.73 -14.84
CA THR A 124 -0.64 -2.40 -14.60
C THR A 124 -1.16 -3.05 -15.90
N ALA A 125 -0.82 -4.31 -16.12
CA ALA A 125 -1.18 -5.05 -17.32
C ALA A 125 -2.46 -5.84 -17.03
N PHE A 126 -3.58 -5.13 -16.90
CA PHE A 126 -4.88 -5.76 -17.05
C PHE A 126 -5.24 -5.79 -18.55
N GLY A 127 -4.85 -6.89 -19.20
CA GLY A 127 -5.54 -7.33 -20.40
C GLY A 127 -6.93 -7.80 -20.00
N ASP A 128 -7.95 -7.19 -20.59
CA ASP A 128 -9.37 -7.56 -20.57
C ASP A 128 -10.19 -7.13 -19.34
N LEU A 129 -10.13 -5.84 -19.02
CA LEU A 129 -11.20 -5.12 -18.28
C LEU A 129 -12.18 -4.39 -19.23
N LEU A 130 -12.15 -4.70 -20.52
CA LEU A 130 -13.04 -4.22 -21.58
C LEU A 130 -13.73 -5.41 -22.26
N GLU A 131 -14.60 -6.09 -21.52
CA GLU A 131 -15.78 -6.79 -22.05
C GLU A 131 -16.81 -7.02 -20.94
#